data_AF-A0AAD5M583-F1
#
_entry.id   AF-A0AAD5M583-F1
#
_cell.length_a   1.000
_cell.length_b   1.000
_cell.length_c   1.000
_cell.angle_alpha   90.00
_cell.angle_beta   90.00
_cell.angle_gamma   90.00
#
_symmetry.space_group_name_H-M   'P 1'
#
loop_
_entity.id
_entity.type
_entity.pdbx_description
1 polymer ?
#
loop_
_entity_poly.entity_id
_entity_poly.type
_entity_poly.pdbx_seq_one_letter_code
_entity_poly.pdbx_strand_id
1 'polypeptide(L)'
;MWKDKVLTHVSQLDLEYQRSLLEKDQPDAKVLMKDFLFGSPAEPPVPAPGIGQDEARAARCAQMHWRRAKSATQDLLNKALPNTFLSTLPDAVSKMDPCEIWKALEKTYGLGDAGGLIELTRQWTKLAGTSFRDLGTHFAMLKKLRNDINRKSQALVKRDMVTEEWLCIEVLAQLPSEFWASAVSLTPDGFTVEQVEAGLRRVFGDKSKRDISHHLEKRPLPVHVNAVRNHAQRKRKTGTEDSTSCFYCFGSGHYKKDCPVLKSDRDPNRAGGPLFRTDVNTAPGAKKLKVGKVTRAPDTP
;
A
#
# COMPACT_ATOMS: atom_id res chain seq x y z
N MET A 1 -7.64 -0.50 18.49
CA MET A 1 -8.30 -1.82 18.35
C MET A 1 -8.18 -2.67 19.62
N TRP A 2 -7.00 -3.13 20.08
CA TRP A 2 -6.93 -3.91 21.34
C TRP A 2 -7.14 -3.03 22.59
N LYS A 3 -6.53 -1.84 22.60
CA LYS A 3 -6.62 -0.86 23.70
C LYS A 3 -8.07 -0.52 24.02
N ASP A 4 -8.85 -0.18 22.99
CA ASP A 4 -10.26 0.19 23.13
C ASP A 4 -11.08 -0.98 23.71
N LYS A 5 -10.82 -2.22 23.30
CA LYS A 5 -11.51 -3.40 23.84
C LYS A 5 -11.27 -3.57 25.33
N VAL A 6 -10.01 -3.45 25.79
CA VAL A 6 -9.68 -3.58 27.21
C VAL A 6 -10.31 -2.43 28.00
N LEU A 7 -10.23 -1.19 27.49
CA LEU A 7 -10.82 -0.03 28.16
C LEU A 7 -12.34 -0.12 28.27
N THR A 8 -13.02 -0.59 27.22
CA THR A 8 -14.48 -0.81 27.26
C THR A 8 -14.83 -1.89 28.28
N HIS A 9 -14.10 -3.01 28.30
CA HIS A 9 -14.35 -4.08 29.27
C HIS A 9 -14.14 -3.63 30.72
N VAL A 10 -13.04 -2.92 31.00
CA VAL A 10 -12.77 -2.35 32.34
C VAL A 10 -13.84 -1.33 32.74
N SER A 11 -14.24 -0.46 31.80
CA SER A 11 -15.32 0.50 32.07
C SER A 11 -16.64 -0.20 32.39
N GLN A 12 -16.94 -1.32 31.74
CA GLN A 12 -18.13 -2.11 32.05
C GLN A 12 -18.05 -2.73 33.45
N LEU A 13 -16.91 -3.33 33.83
CA LEU A 13 -16.70 -3.89 35.17
C LEU A 13 -16.79 -2.83 36.28
N ASP A 14 -16.31 -1.62 36.00
CA ASP A 14 -16.42 -0.48 36.92
C ASP A 14 -17.88 -0.02 37.07
N LEU A 15 -18.63 0.07 35.97
CA LEU A 15 -20.07 0.41 35.98
C LEU A 15 -20.91 -0.63 36.72
N GLU A 16 -20.66 -1.92 36.47
CA GLU A 16 -21.33 -3.03 37.16
C GLU A 16 -21.07 -2.99 38.66
N TYR A 17 -19.83 -2.67 39.05
CA TYR A 17 -19.48 -2.52 40.45
C TYR A 17 -20.18 -1.33 41.11
N GLN A 18 -20.14 -0.15 40.50
CA GLN A 18 -20.82 1.03 41.04
C GLN A 18 -22.33 0.81 41.17
N ARG A 19 -22.97 0.16 40.19
CA ARG A 19 -24.38 -0.22 40.29
C ARG A 19 -24.64 -1.11 41.50
N SER A 20 -23.77 -2.09 41.75
CA SER A 20 -23.91 -2.99 42.91
C SER A 20 -23.74 -2.29 44.27
N LEU A 21 -22.99 -1.18 44.32
CA LEU A 21 -22.87 -0.36 45.53
C LEU A 21 -24.14 0.44 45.78
N LEU A 22 -24.70 1.03 44.72
CA LEU A 22 -25.96 1.77 44.76
C LEU A 22 -27.11 0.87 45.22
N GLU A 23 -27.21 -0.35 44.69
CA GLU A 23 -28.23 -1.34 45.09
C GLU A 23 -28.13 -1.75 46.57
N LYS A 24 -26.93 -1.64 47.16
CA LYS A 24 -26.64 -1.99 48.55
C LYS A 24 -26.64 -0.79 49.49
N ASP A 25 -27.05 0.39 49.00
CA ASP A 25 -27.01 1.66 49.73
C ASP A 25 -25.62 1.95 50.35
N GLN A 26 -24.56 1.62 49.60
CA GLN A 26 -23.17 1.85 49.98
C GLN A 26 -22.62 3.10 49.29
N PRO A 27 -21.64 3.79 49.91
CA PRO A 27 -21.01 4.94 49.28
C PRO A 27 -20.28 4.55 48.00
N ASP A 28 -20.24 5.49 47.04
CA ASP A 28 -19.57 5.29 45.77
C ASP A 28 -18.06 5.04 45.94
N ALA A 29 -17.55 4.13 45.11
CA ALA A 29 -16.12 3.91 44.98
C ALA A 29 -15.47 5.12 44.28
N LYS A 30 -14.60 5.82 45.01
CA LYS A 30 -13.81 6.95 44.49
C LYS A 30 -12.65 6.55 43.58
N VAL A 31 -12.17 5.31 43.71
CA VAL A 31 -11.09 4.74 42.91
C VAL A 31 -11.60 3.43 42.30
N LEU A 32 -11.41 3.31 40.99
CA LEU A 32 -11.92 2.24 40.14
C LEU A 32 -10.77 1.53 39.41
N MET A 33 -11.08 0.42 38.72
CA MET A 33 -10.06 -0.36 38.01
C MET A 33 -9.37 0.48 36.94
N LYS A 34 -10.14 1.29 36.21
CA LYS A 34 -9.62 2.18 35.16
C LYS A 34 -8.50 3.11 35.66
N ASP A 35 -8.58 3.60 36.89
CA ASP A 35 -7.61 4.55 37.44
C ASP A 35 -6.21 3.93 37.57
N PHE A 36 -6.14 2.61 37.81
CA PHE A 36 -4.89 1.86 37.90
C PHE A 36 -4.24 1.56 36.54
N LEU A 37 -4.95 1.70 35.42
CA LEU A 37 -4.34 1.52 34.09
C LEU A 37 -3.51 2.75 33.69
N PHE A 38 -3.92 3.93 34.12
CA PHE A 38 -3.31 5.19 33.71
C PHE A 38 -2.42 5.84 34.79
N GLY A 39 -2.54 5.40 36.04
CA GLY A 39 -1.72 5.90 37.13
C GLY A 39 -1.61 4.89 38.27
N SER A 40 -0.99 5.33 39.36
CA SER A 40 -0.95 4.61 40.63
C SER A 40 -1.67 5.47 41.67
N PRO A 41 -3.00 5.34 41.81
CA PRO A 41 -3.77 6.08 42.80
C PRO A 41 -3.21 5.84 44.21
N ALA A 42 -3.06 6.91 45.00
CA ALA A 42 -2.53 6.82 46.35
C ALA A 42 -3.39 5.89 47.23
N GLU A 43 -2.76 5.03 48.01
CA GLU A 43 -3.47 4.17 48.95
C GLU A 43 -4.13 5.03 50.04
N PRO A 44 -5.45 4.87 50.30
CA PRO A 44 -6.13 5.59 51.37
C PRO A 44 -5.49 5.25 52.73
N PRO A 45 -5.33 6.24 53.63
CA PRO A 45 -4.73 6.02 54.93
C PRO A 45 -5.58 5.08 55.78
N VAL A 46 -4.92 4.27 56.60
CA VAL A 46 -5.57 3.46 57.61
C VAL A 46 -6.22 4.40 58.64
N PRO A 47 -7.49 4.16 59.05
CA PRO A 47 -8.15 5.00 60.02
C PRO A 47 -7.39 5.04 61.35
N ALA A 48 -7.03 6.23 61.80
CA ALA A 48 -6.29 6.45 63.04
C ALA A 48 -7.16 6.17 64.28
N PRO A 49 -6.56 5.80 65.43
CA PRO A 49 -7.29 5.68 66.69
C PRO A 49 -7.90 7.03 67.09
N GLY A 50 -9.18 7.05 67.47
CA GLY A 50 -9.84 8.24 68.02
C GLY A 50 -10.60 9.13 67.03
N ILE A 51 -10.64 8.79 65.74
CA ILE A 51 -11.51 9.48 64.76
C ILE A 51 -12.98 9.05 64.92
N GLY A 52 -13.91 9.90 64.45
CA GLY A 52 -15.34 9.63 64.53
C GLY A 52 -15.75 8.33 63.83
N GLN A 53 -16.81 7.67 64.33
CA GLN A 53 -17.24 6.35 63.84
C GLN A 53 -17.55 6.35 62.33
N ASP A 54 -18.17 7.42 61.84
CA ASP A 54 -18.52 7.60 60.44
C ASP A 54 -17.29 7.82 59.55
N GLU A 55 -16.33 8.61 60.03
CA GLU A 55 -15.07 8.87 59.34
C GLU A 55 -14.22 7.59 59.26
N ALA A 56 -14.18 6.82 60.36
CA ALA A 56 -13.53 5.51 60.39
C ALA A 56 -14.18 4.52 59.42
N ARG A 57 -15.51 4.55 59.29
CA ARG A 57 -16.25 3.71 58.33
C ARG A 57 -15.95 4.12 56.89
N ALA A 58 -15.97 5.41 56.58
CA ALA A 58 -15.65 5.94 55.27
C ALA A 58 -14.22 5.59 54.85
N ALA A 59 -13.24 5.71 55.75
CA ALA A 59 -11.85 5.33 55.50
C ALA A 59 -11.69 3.82 55.22
N ARG A 60 -12.37 2.96 55.99
CA ARG A 60 -12.39 1.51 55.74
C ARG A 60 -13.02 1.17 54.39
N CYS A 61 -14.13 1.81 54.03
CA CYS A 61 -14.75 1.64 52.72
C CYS A 61 -13.79 2.05 51.59
N ALA A 62 -13.18 3.25 51.69
CA ALA A 62 -12.22 3.73 50.70
C ALA A 62 -11.05 2.76 50.50
N GLN A 63 -10.49 2.22 51.59
CA GLN A 63 -9.42 1.23 51.53
C GLN A 63 -9.88 -0.08 50.86
N MET A 64 -11.09 -0.56 51.19
CA MET A 64 -11.65 -1.77 50.56
C MET A 64 -11.84 -1.58 49.06
N HIS A 65 -12.43 -0.46 48.63
CA HIS A 65 -12.64 -0.15 47.21
C HIS A 65 -11.32 -0.03 46.46
N TRP A 66 -10.32 0.64 47.04
CA TRP A 66 -8.98 0.77 46.46
C TRP A 66 -8.31 -0.60 46.27
N ARG A 67 -8.30 -1.45 47.31
CA ARG A 67 -7.69 -2.79 47.23
C ARG A 67 -8.38 -3.68 46.21
N ARG A 68 -9.72 -3.63 46.15
CA ARG A 68 -10.51 -4.35 45.15
C ARG A 68 -10.13 -3.91 43.74
N ALA A 69 -10.09 -2.60 43.49
CA ALA A 69 -9.78 -2.06 42.16
C ALA A 69 -8.35 -2.43 41.72
N LYS A 70 -7.35 -2.30 42.60
CA LYS A 70 -5.97 -2.71 42.32
C LYS A 70 -5.90 -4.21 41.98
N SER A 71 -6.42 -5.06 42.87
CA SER A 71 -6.37 -6.52 42.72
C SER A 71 -7.10 -6.99 41.47
N ALA A 72 -8.31 -6.47 41.20
CA ALA A 72 -9.08 -6.85 40.02
C ALA A 72 -8.37 -6.46 38.71
N THR A 73 -7.70 -5.30 38.69
CA THR A 73 -6.91 -4.87 37.53
C THR A 73 -5.69 -5.76 37.35
N GLN A 74 -5.00 -6.10 38.43
CA GLN A 74 -3.86 -7.02 38.44
C GLN A 74 -4.26 -8.40 37.88
N ASP A 75 -5.36 -8.95 38.40
CA ASP A 75 -5.88 -10.26 37.99
C ASP A 75 -6.32 -10.27 36.53
N LEU A 76 -6.94 -9.20 36.06
CA LEU A 76 -7.32 -9.05 34.66
C LEU A 76 -6.08 -9.11 33.76
N LEU A 77 -5.05 -8.33 34.08
CA LEU A 77 -3.81 -8.31 33.30
C LEU A 77 -3.09 -9.67 33.36
N ASN A 78 -3.06 -10.31 34.52
CA ASN A 78 -2.43 -11.63 34.67
C ASN A 78 -3.14 -12.72 33.85
N LYS A 79 -4.47 -12.68 33.77
CA LYS A 79 -5.27 -13.69 33.05
C LYS A 79 -5.41 -13.43 31.56
N ALA A 80 -5.49 -12.16 31.16
CA ALA A 80 -5.77 -11.79 29.78
C ALA A 80 -4.52 -11.76 28.89
N LEU A 81 -3.33 -11.60 29.49
CA LEU A 81 -2.09 -11.43 28.73
C LEU A 81 -1.42 -12.77 28.42
N PRO A 82 -0.86 -12.95 27.21
CA PRO A 82 -0.13 -14.17 26.86
C PRO A 82 1.14 -14.34 27.71
N ASN A 83 1.46 -15.58 28.10
CA ASN A 83 2.70 -15.92 28.81
C ASN A 83 3.96 -15.43 28.09
N THR A 84 3.93 -15.42 26.74
CA THR A 84 5.03 -14.91 25.91
C THR A 84 5.31 -13.43 26.11
N PHE A 85 4.29 -12.62 26.44
CA PHE A 85 4.48 -11.23 26.81
C PHE A 85 4.93 -11.11 28.27
N LEU A 86 4.32 -11.87 29.17
CA LEU A 86 4.66 -11.82 30.59
C LEU A 86 6.14 -12.14 30.86
N SER A 87 6.73 -13.05 30.09
CA SER A 87 8.17 -13.38 30.18
C SER A 87 9.10 -12.26 29.70
N THR A 88 8.59 -11.19 29.08
CA THR A 88 9.38 -10.03 28.64
C THR A 88 9.38 -8.89 29.66
N LEU A 89 8.56 -9.00 30.71
CA LEU A 89 8.48 -7.99 31.76
C LEU A 89 9.70 -8.07 32.70
N PRO A 90 10.12 -6.95 33.30
CA PRO A 90 11.30 -6.90 34.17
C PRO A 90 11.09 -7.62 35.52
N ASP A 91 9.84 -7.81 35.96
CA ASP A 91 9.50 -8.56 37.17
C ASP A 91 8.15 -9.28 36.98
N ALA A 92 7.76 -10.08 37.96
CA ALA A 92 6.47 -10.75 38.00
C ALA A 92 5.32 -9.74 38.00
N VAL A 93 4.25 -10.06 37.27
CA VAL A 93 3.02 -9.27 37.18
C VAL A 93 2.49 -8.88 38.55
N SER A 94 2.60 -9.77 39.55
CA SER A 94 2.12 -9.53 40.92
C SER A 94 2.88 -8.45 41.70
N LYS A 95 4.07 -8.06 41.24
CA LYS A 95 4.94 -7.07 41.91
C LYS A 95 4.98 -5.74 41.19
N MET A 96 4.58 -5.69 39.92
CA MET A 96 4.53 -4.47 39.13
C MET A 96 3.24 -3.70 39.40
N ASP A 97 3.26 -2.37 39.30
CA ASP A 97 2.02 -1.62 39.32
C ASP A 97 1.26 -1.81 37.99
N PRO A 98 -0.09 -1.94 37.99
CA PRO A 98 -0.85 -2.21 36.78
C PRO A 98 -0.61 -1.20 35.64
N CYS A 99 -0.35 0.08 35.96
CA CYS A 99 -0.05 1.11 34.98
C CYS A 99 1.30 0.90 34.27
N GLU A 100 2.28 0.28 34.94
CA GLU A 100 3.58 -0.02 34.34
C GLU A 100 3.46 -1.16 33.31
N ILE A 101 2.66 -2.18 33.66
CA ILE A 101 2.32 -3.28 32.76
C ILE A 101 1.54 -2.74 31.55
N TRP A 102 0.59 -1.83 31.79
CA TRP A 102 -0.16 -1.14 30.74
C TRP A 102 0.75 -0.35 29.81
N LYS A 103 1.70 0.43 30.34
CA LYS A 103 2.73 1.13 29.54
C LYS A 103 3.60 0.16 28.72
N ALA A 104 4.00 -0.97 29.31
CA ALA A 104 4.77 -1.99 28.60
C ALA A 104 3.98 -2.62 27.44
N LEU A 105 2.67 -2.84 27.61
CA LEU A 105 1.77 -3.28 26.55
C LEU A 105 1.66 -2.22 25.45
N GLU A 106 1.52 -0.95 25.80
CA GLU A 106 1.48 0.15 24.84
C GLU A 106 2.79 0.31 24.07
N LYS A 107 3.93 0.07 24.71
CA LYS A 107 5.24 0.05 24.04
C LYS A 107 5.38 -1.14 23.07
N THR A 108 4.86 -2.30 23.45
CA THR A 108 5.10 -3.54 22.68
C THR A 108 4.07 -3.73 21.57
N TYR A 109 2.82 -3.39 21.85
CA TYR A 109 1.67 -3.63 20.97
C TYR A 109 0.87 -2.37 20.67
N GLY A 110 1.22 -1.23 21.27
CA GLY A 110 0.57 0.03 20.96
C GLY A 110 0.93 0.45 19.55
N LEU A 111 -0.10 0.83 18.80
CA LEU A 111 0.04 1.45 17.48
C LEU A 111 0.66 2.87 17.57
N GLY A 112 1.20 3.28 18.73
CA GLY A 112 1.49 4.67 19.07
C GLY A 112 2.96 5.05 19.25
N ASP A 113 3.93 4.13 19.16
CA ASP A 113 5.35 4.47 19.39
C ASP A 113 6.28 4.19 18.20
N ALA A 114 7.56 4.56 18.32
CA ALA A 114 8.55 4.34 17.27
C ALA A 114 8.71 2.86 16.91
N GLY A 115 8.58 1.95 17.89
CA GLY A 115 8.71 0.50 17.68
C GLY A 115 7.67 -0.04 16.68
N GLY A 116 6.41 0.36 16.83
CA GLY A 116 5.38 -0.05 15.87
C GLY A 116 5.59 0.51 14.46
N LEU A 117 6.26 1.67 14.30
CA LEU A 117 6.61 2.22 12.98
C LEU A 117 7.75 1.42 12.33
N ILE A 118 8.76 1.05 13.12
CA ILE A 118 9.85 0.18 12.67
C ILE A 118 9.32 -1.20 12.24
N GLU A 119 8.36 -1.77 12.96
CA GLU A 119 7.78 -3.06 12.60
C GLU A 119 6.98 -3.01 11.29
N LEU A 120 6.16 -1.96 11.08
CA LEU A 120 5.49 -1.76 9.79
C LEU A 120 6.49 -1.60 8.64
N THR A 121 7.61 -0.90 8.88
CA THR A 121 8.69 -0.74 7.90
C THR A 121 9.37 -2.08 7.60
N ARG A 122 9.61 -2.93 8.61
CA ARG A 122 10.12 -4.30 8.42
C ARG A 122 9.17 -5.16 7.60
N GLN A 123 7.86 -5.04 7.83
CA GLN A 123 6.85 -5.73 7.04
C GLN A 123 6.86 -5.27 5.58
N TRP A 124 7.04 -3.97 5.32
CA TRP A 124 7.23 -3.44 3.96
C TRP A 124 8.46 -4.08 3.29
N THR A 125 9.63 -4.02 3.93
CA THR A 125 10.87 -4.58 3.38
C THR A 125 10.73 -6.07 3.09
N LYS A 126 10.11 -6.83 4.00
CA LYS A 126 9.83 -8.25 3.79
C LYS A 126 8.91 -8.47 2.59
N LEU A 127 7.81 -7.71 2.50
CA LEU A 127 6.86 -7.85 1.40
C LEU A 127 7.51 -7.54 0.05
N ALA A 128 8.30 -6.46 -0.03
CA ALA A 128 9.03 -6.06 -1.23
C ALA A 128 10.11 -7.07 -1.66
N GLY A 129 10.72 -7.77 -0.68
CA GLY A 129 11.72 -8.82 -0.96
C GLY A 129 11.12 -10.19 -1.31
N THR A 130 9.87 -10.46 -0.97
CA THR A 130 9.24 -11.78 -1.20
C THR A 130 8.66 -11.93 -2.60
N SER A 131 8.65 -13.16 -3.12
CA SER A 131 7.91 -13.49 -4.35
C SER A 131 6.40 -13.39 -4.11
N PHE A 132 5.70 -12.61 -4.94
CA PHE A 132 4.24 -12.54 -4.91
C PHE A 132 3.58 -13.65 -5.76
N ARG A 133 2.42 -14.10 -5.31
CA ARG A 133 1.58 -15.12 -6.00
C ARG A 133 0.62 -14.51 -7.01
N ASP A 134 0.20 -13.28 -6.75
CA ASP A 134 -0.72 -12.52 -7.59
C ASP A 134 -0.33 -11.04 -7.52
N LEU A 135 -0.22 -10.40 -8.68
CA LEU A 135 0.18 -9.01 -8.81
C LEU A 135 -0.86 -8.08 -8.17
N GLY A 136 -2.15 -8.34 -8.37
CA GLY A 136 -3.21 -7.49 -7.84
C GLY A 136 -3.24 -7.47 -6.31
N THR A 137 -3.15 -8.65 -5.70
CA THR A 137 -3.06 -8.82 -4.25
C THR A 137 -1.78 -8.19 -3.70
N HIS A 138 -0.66 -8.26 -4.43
CA HIS A 138 0.59 -7.60 -4.03
C HIS A 138 0.44 -6.08 -3.93
N PHE A 139 -0.18 -5.45 -4.95
CA PHE A 139 -0.52 -4.03 -4.90
C PHE A 139 -1.42 -3.69 -3.72
N ALA A 140 -2.48 -4.48 -3.50
CA ALA A 140 -3.39 -4.25 -2.38
C ALA A 140 -2.67 -4.30 -1.01
N MET A 141 -1.77 -5.26 -0.82
CA MET A 141 -0.97 -5.38 0.41
C MET A 141 0.00 -4.21 0.60
N LEU A 142 0.70 -3.78 -0.46
CA LEU A 142 1.60 -2.62 -0.41
C LEU A 142 0.84 -1.31 -0.13
N LYS A 143 -0.31 -1.09 -0.79
CA LYS A 143 -1.16 0.09 -0.52
C LYS A 143 -1.61 0.13 0.93
N LYS A 144 -2.02 -1.02 1.47
CA LYS A 144 -2.40 -1.13 2.89
C LYS A 144 -1.23 -0.78 3.81
N LEU A 145 -0.05 -1.37 3.59
CA LEU A 145 1.14 -1.08 4.41
C LEU A 145 1.58 0.38 4.31
N ARG A 146 1.57 0.97 3.10
CA ARG A 146 1.83 2.42 2.92
C ARG A 146 0.89 3.26 3.78
N ASN A 147 -0.42 2.98 3.73
CA ASN A 147 -1.41 3.74 4.49
C ASN A 147 -1.22 3.56 6.01
N ASP A 148 -0.88 2.35 6.46
CA ASP A 148 -0.60 2.07 7.87
C ASP A 148 0.69 2.79 8.33
N ILE A 149 1.75 2.77 7.52
CA ILE A 149 3.01 3.49 7.78
C ILE A 149 2.76 4.99 7.84
N ASN A 150 2.14 5.58 6.81
CA ASN A 150 1.92 7.02 6.73
C ASN A 150 1.00 7.52 7.84
N ARG A 151 -0.06 6.77 8.18
CA ARG A 151 -0.92 7.12 9.32
C ARG A 151 -0.09 7.22 10.61
N LYS A 152 0.84 6.30 10.81
CA LYS A 152 1.68 6.25 12.01
C LYS A 152 2.78 7.30 11.99
N SER A 153 3.44 7.51 10.86
CA SER A 153 4.46 8.54 10.70
C SER A 153 3.84 9.95 10.81
N GLN A 154 2.62 10.17 10.33
CA GLN A 154 1.89 11.41 10.57
C GLN A 154 1.61 11.64 12.05
N ALA A 155 1.24 10.60 12.80
CA ALA A 155 1.03 10.71 14.24
C ALA A 155 2.33 11.08 14.99
N LEU A 156 3.45 10.43 14.64
CA LEU A 156 4.73 10.50 15.35
C LEU A 156 5.63 11.66 14.91
N VAL A 157 5.78 11.87 13.60
CA VAL A 157 6.75 12.80 13.00
C VAL A 157 6.09 13.83 12.06
N LYS A 158 4.74 13.88 12.02
CA LYS A 158 3.95 14.87 11.26
C LYS A 158 4.25 14.90 9.76
N ARG A 159 4.63 13.75 9.21
CA ARG A 159 4.98 13.60 7.80
C ARG A 159 4.69 12.19 7.29
N ASP A 160 4.34 12.08 6.01
CA ASP A 160 4.26 10.81 5.28
C ASP A 160 5.67 10.29 4.98
N MET A 161 5.91 9.01 5.29
CA MET A 161 7.20 8.37 5.03
C MET A 161 7.26 7.67 3.67
N VAL A 162 6.16 7.09 3.23
CA VAL A 162 6.08 6.29 2.00
C VAL A 162 5.21 7.04 1.00
N THR A 163 5.83 7.63 -0.02
CA THR A 163 5.09 8.33 -1.06
C THR A 163 4.43 7.34 -2.03
N GLU A 164 3.55 7.85 -2.88
CA GLU A 164 2.90 7.03 -3.90
C GLU A 164 3.92 6.54 -4.95
N GLU A 165 4.80 7.46 -5.35
CA GLU A 165 5.86 7.23 -6.32
C GLU A 165 6.85 6.17 -5.82
N TRP A 166 7.18 6.17 -4.52
CA TRP A 166 8.06 5.16 -3.94
C TRP A 166 7.45 3.76 -4.02
N LEU A 167 6.14 3.62 -3.73
CA LEU A 167 5.44 2.35 -3.89
C LEU A 167 5.52 1.84 -5.33
N CYS A 168 5.29 2.73 -6.31
CA CYS A 168 5.42 2.39 -7.72
C CYS A 168 6.82 1.89 -8.07
N ILE A 169 7.87 2.61 -7.64
CA ILE A 169 9.28 2.20 -7.86
C ILE A 169 9.56 0.83 -7.23
N GLU A 170 9.08 0.58 -6.01
CA GLU A 170 9.28 -0.69 -5.30
C GLU A 170 8.68 -1.88 -6.06
N VAL A 171 7.49 -1.71 -6.67
CA VAL A 171 6.88 -2.77 -7.49
C VAL A 171 7.65 -2.97 -8.80
N LEU A 172 8.01 -1.87 -9.47
CA LEU A 172 8.72 -1.92 -10.75
C LEU A 172 10.10 -2.57 -10.60
N ALA A 173 10.80 -2.31 -9.50
CA ALA A 173 12.09 -2.92 -9.19
C ALA A 173 12.04 -4.45 -9.05
N GLN A 174 10.86 -5.03 -8.79
CA GLN A 174 10.67 -6.47 -8.68
C GLN A 174 10.43 -7.17 -10.03
N LEU A 175 10.28 -6.41 -11.11
CA LEU A 175 9.84 -6.89 -12.42
C LEU A 175 10.87 -6.56 -13.51
N PRO A 176 10.99 -7.38 -14.57
CA PRO A 176 11.97 -7.15 -15.62
C PRO A 176 11.59 -5.93 -16.47
N SER A 177 12.50 -4.96 -16.53
CA SER A 177 12.25 -3.62 -17.07
C SER A 177 11.86 -3.61 -18.54
N GLU A 178 12.31 -4.60 -19.31
CA GLU A 178 12.16 -4.68 -20.75
C GLU A 178 10.68 -4.84 -21.16
N PHE A 179 9.84 -5.31 -20.25
CA PHE A 179 8.43 -5.63 -20.52
C PHE A 179 7.49 -4.52 -20.07
N TRP A 180 7.83 -3.81 -19.00
CA TRP A 180 6.96 -2.77 -18.45
C TRP A 180 7.39 -1.34 -18.81
N ALA A 181 8.64 -1.12 -19.25
CA ALA A 181 9.16 0.22 -19.53
C ALA A 181 8.31 1.01 -20.56
N SER A 182 7.71 0.33 -21.54
CA SER A 182 6.81 0.99 -22.51
C SER A 182 5.36 1.13 -22.03
N ALA A 183 4.98 0.40 -20.97
CA ALA A 183 3.61 0.36 -20.45
C ALA A 183 3.37 1.37 -19.32
N VAL A 184 4.44 1.86 -18.68
CA VAL A 184 4.39 2.78 -17.56
C VAL A 184 4.95 4.14 -17.98
N SER A 185 4.21 5.21 -17.67
CA SER A 185 4.62 6.59 -17.95
C SER A 185 5.34 7.18 -16.74
N LEU A 186 6.59 7.61 -16.93
CA LEU A 186 7.37 8.33 -15.91
C LEU A 186 7.15 9.85 -16.05
N THR A 187 5.89 10.27 -15.90
CA THR A 187 5.48 11.68 -15.91
C THR A 187 4.68 12.00 -14.66
N PRO A 188 4.65 13.26 -14.19
CA PRO A 188 3.92 13.62 -12.96
C PRO A 188 2.46 13.18 -12.98
N ASP A 189 1.76 13.38 -14.11
CA ASP A 189 0.35 13.01 -14.24
C ASP A 189 0.16 11.50 -14.53
N GLY A 190 1.23 10.82 -14.94
CA GLY A 190 1.21 9.44 -15.41
C GLY A 190 1.69 8.41 -14.40
N PHE A 191 2.46 8.84 -13.39
CA PHE A 191 3.16 7.96 -12.46
C PHE A 191 2.40 7.80 -11.14
N THR A 192 1.11 7.47 -11.24
CA THR A 192 0.26 7.13 -10.10
C THR A 192 0.16 5.62 -9.91
N VAL A 193 -0.22 5.19 -8.72
CA VAL A 193 -0.38 3.78 -8.37
C VAL A 193 -1.43 3.10 -9.26
N GLU A 194 -2.53 3.77 -9.57
CA GLU A 194 -3.60 3.23 -10.43
C GLU A 194 -3.09 3.00 -11.85
N GLN A 195 -2.34 3.96 -12.40
CA GLN A 195 -1.83 3.88 -13.76
C GLN A 195 -0.73 2.83 -13.89
N VAL A 196 0.17 2.76 -12.91
CA VAL A 196 1.23 1.74 -12.87
C VAL A 196 0.62 0.35 -12.71
N GLU A 197 -0.33 0.16 -11.78
CA GLU A 197 -1.01 -1.12 -11.59
C GLU A 197 -1.76 -1.55 -12.86
N ALA A 198 -2.51 -0.64 -13.49
CA ALA A 198 -3.22 -0.94 -14.74
C ALA A 198 -2.27 -1.26 -15.90
N GLY A 199 -1.13 -0.57 -15.99
CA GLY A 199 -0.08 -0.83 -16.97
C GLY A 199 0.54 -2.22 -16.78
N LEU A 200 0.90 -2.57 -15.55
CA LEU A 200 1.50 -3.87 -15.25
C LEU A 200 0.50 -5.02 -15.44
N ARG A 201 -0.76 -4.86 -15.02
CA ARG A 201 -1.80 -5.88 -15.28
C ARG A 201 -2.07 -6.06 -16.77
N ARG A 202 -1.89 -5.04 -17.60
CA ARG A 202 -1.99 -5.19 -19.07
C ARG A 202 -0.85 -6.04 -19.64
N VAL A 203 0.35 -5.94 -19.07
CA VAL A 203 1.54 -6.69 -19.52
C VAL A 203 1.55 -8.12 -18.98
N PHE A 204 1.29 -8.27 -17.68
CA PHE A 204 1.49 -9.52 -16.95
C PHE A 204 0.19 -10.20 -16.51
N GLY A 205 -0.93 -9.48 -16.47
CA GLY A 205 -2.15 -9.94 -15.81
C GLY A 205 -1.97 -10.08 -14.30
N ASP A 206 -2.78 -10.95 -13.70
CA ASP A 206 -2.76 -11.29 -12.27
C ASP A 206 -1.83 -12.49 -11.98
N LYS A 207 -0.71 -12.58 -12.72
CA LYS A 207 0.23 -13.70 -12.61
C LYS A 207 1.14 -13.57 -11.40
N SER A 208 1.68 -14.71 -10.95
CA SER A 208 2.72 -14.73 -9.92
C SER A 208 4.07 -14.22 -10.46
N LYS A 209 4.95 -13.75 -9.57
CA LYS A 209 6.32 -13.37 -9.94
C LYS A 209 7.07 -14.51 -10.62
N ARG A 210 6.87 -15.75 -10.14
CA ARG A 210 7.49 -16.95 -10.73
C ARG A 210 7.02 -17.22 -12.15
N ASP A 211 5.71 -17.08 -12.41
CA ASP A 211 5.17 -17.28 -13.75
C ASP A 211 5.65 -16.19 -14.71
N ILE A 212 5.72 -14.94 -14.22
CA ILE A 212 6.30 -13.83 -14.97
C ILE A 212 7.74 -14.18 -15.34
N SER A 213 8.58 -14.56 -14.37
CA SER A 213 9.98 -14.94 -14.62
C SER A 213 10.13 -16.13 -15.59
N HIS A 214 9.35 -17.18 -15.43
CA HIS A 214 9.46 -18.40 -16.26
C HIS A 214 8.96 -18.19 -17.70
N HIS A 215 8.02 -17.26 -17.92
CA HIS A 215 7.64 -16.84 -19.28
C HIS A 215 8.77 -16.14 -20.04
N LEU A 216 9.73 -15.52 -19.33
CA LEU A 216 10.91 -14.87 -19.92
C LEU A 216 11.89 -15.90 -20.46
N GLU A 217 12.16 -16.94 -19.67
CA GLU A 217 13.10 -18.01 -20.03
C GLU A 217 12.66 -18.76 -21.29
N LYS A 218 11.34 -18.84 -21.55
CA LYS A 218 10.76 -19.51 -22.73
C LYS A 218 10.66 -18.62 -23.98
N ARG A 219 10.91 -17.31 -23.88
CA ARG A 219 10.81 -16.35 -25.00
C ARG A 219 12.06 -15.46 -25.06
N PRO A 220 13.19 -15.96 -25.61
CA PRO A 220 14.30 -15.08 -25.97
C PRO A 220 13.92 -14.33 -27.24
N LEU A 221 13.25 -13.18 -27.11
CA LEU A 221 13.11 -12.24 -28.22
C LEU A 221 14.21 -11.18 -28.10
N PRO A 222 15.01 -10.92 -29.15
CA PRO A 222 16.00 -9.86 -29.14
C PRO A 222 15.27 -8.51 -29.05
N VAL A 223 15.44 -7.82 -27.93
CA VAL A 223 14.86 -6.50 -27.71
C VAL A 223 15.65 -5.48 -28.53
N HIS A 224 15.11 -5.09 -29.69
CA HIS A 224 15.56 -3.88 -30.37
C HIS A 224 14.97 -2.69 -29.61
N VAL A 225 15.79 -2.06 -28.77
CA VAL A 225 15.46 -0.79 -28.12
C VAL A 225 15.41 0.27 -29.21
N ASN A 226 14.22 0.69 -29.63
CA ASN A 226 14.03 1.98 -30.25
C ASN A 226 13.00 2.75 -29.45
N ALA A 227 13.55 3.73 -28.72
CA ALA A 227 12.83 4.74 -27.98
C ALA A 227 11.93 5.58 -28.90
N VAL A 228 10.96 6.22 -28.24
CA VAL A 228 10.05 7.25 -28.72
C VAL A 228 8.84 6.75 -29.52
N ARG A 229 7.71 6.59 -28.82
CA ARG A 229 6.39 6.74 -29.44
C ARG A 229 5.67 7.94 -28.84
N ASN A 230 5.65 9.02 -29.63
CA ASN A 230 4.70 10.12 -29.48
C ASN A 230 3.28 9.55 -29.47
N HIS A 231 2.44 10.10 -28.59
CA HIS A 231 1.01 9.83 -28.52
C HIS A 231 0.37 9.96 -29.91
N ALA A 232 -0.03 8.83 -30.50
CA ALA A 232 -0.91 8.79 -31.66
C ALA A 232 -1.90 7.62 -31.53
N GLN A 233 -3.11 8.00 -31.11
CA GLN A 233 -4.42 7.43 -31.43
C GLN A 233 -4.59 5.89 -31.48
N ARG A 234 -5.38 5.42 -30.51
CA ARG A 234 -6.18 4.18 -30.46
C ARG A 234 -6.39 3.49 -31.81
N LYS A 235 -5.83 2.29 -31.98
CA LYS A 235 -6.19 1.37 -33.06
C LYS A 235 -7.44 0.57 -32.66
N ARG A 236 -8.52 0.70 -33.45
CA ARG A 236 -9.80 -0.01 -33.28
C ARG A 236 -9.65 -1.52 -33.51
N LYS A 237 -10.53 -2.29 -32.84
CA LYS A 237 -10.76 -3.73 -32.99
C LYS A 237 -11.00 -4.11 -34.45
N THR A 238 -10.36 -5.19 -34.88
CA THR A 238 -10.60 -5.91 -36.13
C THR A 238 -11.97 -6.59 -36.09
N GLY A 239 -12.87 -6.14 -36.96
CA GLY A 239 -14.09 -6.84 -37.34
C GLY A 239 -13.85 -7.65 -38.62
N THR A 240 -14.56 -8.77 -38.70
CA THR A 240 -14.48 -9.86 -39.66
C THR A 240 -14.88 -9.46 -41.09
N GLU A 241 -14.12 -10.00 -42.05
CA GLU A 241 -14.43 -10.41 -43.44
C GLU A 241 -15.66 -9.80 -44.14
N ASP A 242 -15.39 -8.92 -45.12
CA ASP A 242 -15.83 -9.08 -46.52
C ASP A 242 -15.44 -7.86 -47.37
N SER A 243 -14.18 -7.83 -47.82
CA SER A 243 -13.70 -7.10 -49.02
C SER A 243 -12.18 -7.12 -49.02
N THR A 244 -11.59 -8.17 -49.60
CA THR A 244 -10.14 -8.19 -49.84
C THR A 244 -9.79 -7.12 -50.88
N SER A 245 -9.55 -5.90 -50.43
CA SER A 245 -9.19 -4.76 -51.27
C SER A 245 -7.67 -4.58 -51.29
N CYS A 246 -7.13 -4.36 -52.48
CA CYS A 246 -5.72 -4.22 -52.71
C CYS A 246 -5.22 -2.83 -52.31
N PHE A 247 -4.34 -2.74 -51.32
CA PHE A 247 -3.70 -1.48 -50.87
C PHE A 247 -2.73 -0.83 -51.88
N TYR A 248 -2.71 -1.27 -53.14
CA TYR A 248 -1.91 -0.65 -54.19
C TYR A 248 -2.77 -0.01 -55.28
N CYS A 249 -3.71 -0.78 -55.85
CA CYS A 249 -4.62 -0.30 -56.88
C CYS A 249 -6.05 -0.02 -56.38
N PHE A 250 -6.32 -0.27 -55.09
CA PHE A 250 -7.64 -0.15 -54.45
C PHE A 250 -8.76 -1.03 -55.04
N GLY A 251 -8.43 -1.95 -55.96
CA GLY A 251 -9.38 -2.94 -56.49
C GLY A 251 -9.68 -4.07 -55.50
N SER A 252 -10.86 -4.67 -55.63
CA SER A 252 -11.27 -5.84 -54.83
C SER A 252 -10.78 -7.16 -55.43
N GLY A 253 -10.84 -8.24 -54.65
CA GLY A 253 -10.60 -9.61 -55.12
C GLY A 253 -9.14 -10.09 -55.06
N HIS A 254 -8.19 -9.28 -54.57
CA HIS A 254 -6.79 -9.68 -54.43
C HIS A 254 -6.02 -8.88 -53.37
N TYR A 255 -4.94 -9.45 -52.84
CA TYR A 255 -4.01 -8.77 -51.94
C TYR A 255 -2.93 -8.00 -52.70
N LYS A 256 -2.31 -7.00 -52.07
CA LYS A 256 -1.22 -6.19 -52.65
C LYS A 256 -0.08 -7.03 -53.27
N LYS A 257 0.28 -8.16 -52.65
CA LYS A 257 1.32 -9.07 -53.16
C LYS A 257 0.98 -9.68 -54.52
N ASP A 258 -0.31 -9.83 -54.81
CA ASP A 258 -0.84 -10.46 -56.02
C ASP A 258 -1.35 -9.41 -57.04
N CYS A 259 -1.12 -8.12 -56.78
CA CYS A 259 -1.66 -7.04 -57.60
C CYS A 259 -1.03 -7.00 -59.00
N PRO A 260 -1.82 -7.14 -60.09
CA PRO A 260 -1.29 -7.08 -61.45
C PRO A 260 -0.74 -5.69 -61.79
N VAL A 261 -1.35 -4.62 -61.25
CA VAL A 261 -0.88 -3.24 -61.46
C VAL A 261 0.49 -3.02 -60.79
N LEU A 262 0.69 -3.56 -59.58
CA LEU A 262 1.99 -3.50 -58.91
C LEU A 262 3.07 -4.27 -59.68
N LYS A 263 2.72 -5.43 -60.23
CA LYS A 263 3.64 -6.23 -61.06
C LYS A 263 4.02 -5.49 -62.34
N SER A 264 3.04 -4.90 -63.03
CA SER A 264 3.29 -4.10 -64.24
C SER A 264 4.13 -2.85 -63.96
N ASP A 265 3.87 -2.14 -62.86
CA ASP A 265 4.66 -0.96 -62.49
C ASP A 265 6.12 -1.32 -62.17
N ARG A 266 6.37 -2.48 -61.59
CA ARG A 266 7.73 -2.95 -61.24
C ARG A 266 8.41 -3.72 -62.37
N ASP A 267 7.78 -3.87 -63.53
CA ASP A 267 8.35 -4.58 -64.67
C ASP A 267 9.61 -3.83 -65.16
N PRO A 268 10.79 -4.47 -65.16
CA PRO A 268 12.02 -3.86 -65.67
C PRO A 268 11.92 -3.39 -67.13
N ASN A 269 11.03 -4.00 -67.92
CA ASN A 269 10.85 -3.72 -69.34
C ASN A 269 9.70 -2.74 -69.65
N ARG A 270 9.09 -2.14 -68.62
CA ARG A 270 8.04 -1.14 -68.79
C ARG A 270 8.57 0.08 -69.56
N ALA A 271 7.79 0.60 -70.50
CA ALA A 271 8.12 1.86 -71.18
C ALA A 271 8.26 3.01 -70.16
N GLY A 272 9.46 3.61 -70.09
CA GLY A 272 9.82 4.60 -69.07
C GLY A 272 10.47 4.04 -67.80
N GLY A 273 10.79 2.75 -67.76
CA GLY A 273 11.42 2.05 -66.64
C GLY A 273 10.45 1.67 -65.51
N PRO A 274 10.95 0.92 -64.50
CA PRO A 274 10.15 0.51 -63.36
C PRO A 274 9.75 1.72 -62.49
N LEU A 275 8.46 1.79 -62.16
CA LEU A 275 7.86 2.80 -61.30
C LEU A 275 7.81 2.30 -59.85
N PHE A 276 8.52 2.99 -58.96
CA PHE A 276 8.47 2.74 -57.52
C PHE A 276 7.56 3.75 -56.83
N ARG A 277 6.27 3.40 -56.71
CA ARG A 277 5.28 4.15 -55.93
C ARG A 277 4.68 3.29 -54.82
N THR A 278 4.08 3.92 -53.82
CA THR A 278 3.50 3.22 -52.66
C THR A 278 2.08 2.70 -52.97
N ASP A 279 1.35 3.41 -53.83
CA ASP A 279 0.05 3.09 -54.42
C ASP A 279 -0.12 3.86 -55.75
N VAL A 280 -1.18 3.55 -56.51
CA VAL A 280 -1.42 4.16 -57.83
C VAL A 280 -1.74 5.66 -57.79
N ASN A 281 -2.19 6.18 -56.65
CA ASN A 281 -2.54 7.59 -56.48
C ASN A 281 -1.32 8.45 -56.11
N THR A 282 -0.25 7.82 -55.63
CA THR A 282 1.00 8.50 -55.29
C THR A 282 1.84 8.74 -56.55
N ALA A 283 2.14 10.01 -56.83
CA ALA A 283 3.02 10.39 -57.94
C ALA A 283 4.41 9.73 -57.79
N PRO A 284 4.96 9.10 -58.85
CA PRO A 284 6.29 8.50 -58.79
C PRO A 284 7.36 9.57 -58.56
N GLY A 285 8.23 9.40 -57.56
CA GLY A 285 9.45 10.21 -57.39
C GLY A 285 9.44 11.32 -56.32
N ALA A 286 8.47 11.37 -55.40
CA ALA A 286 8.49 12.35 -54.30
C ALA A 286 9.65 12.10 -53.31
N LYS A 287 10.81 12.70 -53.57
CA LYS A 287 11.92 12.81 -52.60
C LYS A 287 11.48 13.74 -51.45
N LYS A 288 11.37 13.21 -50.22
CA LYS A 288 11.19 14.04 -49.02
C LYS A 288 12.40 14.99 -48.88
N LEU A 289 12.19 16.29 -49.06
CA LEU A 289 13.16 17.32 -48.71
C LEU A 289 13.37 17.31 -47.18
N LYS A 290 14.60 17.03 -46.74
CA LYS A 290 15.03 17.20 -45.36
C LYS A 290 15.23 18.70 -45.12
N VAL A 291 14.34 19.33 -44.34
CA VAL A 291 14.56 20.70 -43.85
C VAL A 291 15.73 20.69 -42.87
N GLY A 292 16.81 21.36 -43.27
CA GLY A 292 18.01 21.56 -42.48
C GLY A 292 17.77 22.54 -41.32
N LYS A 293 18.47 22.24 -40.23
CA LYS A 293 18.57 22.98 -38.96
C LYS A 293 18.96 24.44 -39.22
N VAL A 294 18.09 25.39 -38.86
CA VAL A 294 18.44 26.83 -38.84
C VAL A 294 19.28 27.10 -37.59
N THR A 295 20.57 27.34 -37.79
CA THR A 295 21.45 27.99 -36.80
C THR A 295 21.13 29.48 -36.78
N ARG A 296 20.73 29.97 -35.60
CA ARG A 296 20.57 31.40 -35.32
C ARG A 296 21.96 31.98 -35.05
N ALA A 297 22.36 32.98 -35.81
CA ALA A 297 23.47 33.88 -35.47
C ALA A 297 22.90 35.29 -35.24
N PRO A 298 23.58 36.13 -34.45
CA PRO A 298 23.04 37.32 -33.80
C PRO A 298 23.07 38.52 -34.75
N ASP A 299 22.34 39.57 -34.40
CA ASP A 299 22.89 40.94 -34.37
C ASP A 299 21.91 41.90 -33.66
N THR A 300 22.46 42.63 -32.69
CA THR A 300 22.02 43.96 -32.23
C THR A 300 22.72 45.00 -33.14
N PRO A 301 22.35 46.29 -33.20
CA PRO A 301 21.82 47.15 -32.13
C PRO A 301 20.31 47.44 -32.22
#